data_AF-A0A7R8HEI2-F1
#
_entry.id   AF-A0A7R8HEI2-F1
#
_cell.length_a   1.000
_cell.length_b   1.000
_cell.length_c   1.000
_cell.angle_alpha   90.00
_cell.angle_beta   90.00
_cell.angle_gamma   90.00
#
_symmetry.space_group_name_H-M   'P 1'
#
loop_
_entity.id
_entity.type
_entity.pdbx_description
1 polymer ?
#
loop_
_entity_poly.entity_id
_entity_poly.type
_entity_poly.pdbx_seq_one_letter_code
_entity_poly.pdbx_strand_id
1 'polypeptide(L)'
;MNATPFLCMNHILYLNGLTLIDLEDLLADIKIYVEIDLQKNKDFWADITTIVHDELYKLRKMDEVESRRQGIHKSVTHEVNNIFKDKTSKELQLLQESIEVKLSGVGEAHLARARLKERHDDNLKNKLEVLKAEQANDHIKKLDKNKESSPELDEEPGPSRDVESEMLNPALEEYEKGNYSPHYRNEDELELGAIVISEEEDANRRKSYQAKALKGVRVESAMSAEERALEREAKKGMKDDEASFSVESALEQTYEWSDKYRPRKPRYFNRVHTGFEWNKYNQTHYDVDNPPPKIVQGYKFNIFYPDLIDKSGTPSYTLRPCAENRDFCILRIHVGPPYEDIAFKIVNREWEYGYKRGFKCQFHNNIFQLWFHFKRLRYRR
;
A
#
# COMPACT_ATOMS: atom_id res chain seq x y z
N MET A 1 -27.47 26.81 -7.85
CA MET A 1 -27.38 25.78 -8.92
C MET A 1 -26.63 24.60 -8.33
N ASN A 2 -27.35 23.58 -7.89
CA ASN A 2 -26.77 22.47 -7.14
C ASN A 2 -26.03 21.54 -8.11
N ALA A 3 -24.69 21.58 -8.08
CA ALA A 3 -23.87 20.59 -8.77
C ALA A 3 -24.16 19.21 -8.16
N THR A 4 -24.62 18.29 -9.00
CA THR A 4 -24.96 16.91 -8.62
C THR A 4 -23.73 16.20 -8.02
N PRO A 5 -23.88 15.47 -6.89
CA PRO A 5 -22.77 14.83 -6.17
C PRO A 5 -21.96 13.81 -6.99
N PHE A 6 -22.49 13.38 -8.13
CA PHE A 6 -21.91 12.32 -8.96
C PHE A 6 -20.63 12.74 -9.71
N LEU A 7 -20.40 14.03 -9.97
CA LEU A 7 -19.31 14.50 -10.84
C LEU A 7 -17.89 14.44 -10.24
N CYS A 8 -17.75 14.10 -8.95
CA CYS A 8 -16.45 14.04 -8.24
C CYS A 8 -15.91 12.62 -8.05
N MET A 9 -16.67 11.58 -8.41
CA MET A 9 -16.22 10.18 -8.28
C MET A 9 -15.33 9.81 -9.47
N ASN A 10 -14.23 9.10 -9.20
CA ASN A 10 -13.32 8.64 -10.26
C ASN A 10 -13.96 7.41 -10.96
N HIS A 11 -14.83 7.66 -11.94
CA HIS A 11 -15.67 6.62 -12.57
C HIS A 11 -14.86 5.50 -13.23
N ILE A 12 -13.61 5.77 -13.63
CA ILE A 12 -12.68 4.77 -14.20
C ILE A 12 -12.27 3.73 -13.14
N LEU A 13 -12.24 4.10 -11.86
CA LEU A 13 -11.87 3.19 -10.77
C LEU A 13 -12.99 2.18 -10.46
N TYR A 14 -14.26 2.62 -10.57
CA TYR A 14 -15.44 1.78 -10.34
C TYR A 14 -15.67 0.74 -11.45
N LEU A 15 -15.14 1.00 -12.65
CA LEU A 15 -15.25 0.07 -13.78
C LEU A 15 -14.27 -1.12 -13.68
N ASN A 16 -13.24 -1.03 -12.82
CA ASN A 16 -12.24 -2.08 -12.68
C ASN A 16 -12.72 -3.15 -11.68
N GLY A 17 -12.97 -4.37 -12.19
CA GLY A 17 -13.32 -5.54 -11.36
C GLY A 17 -14.81 -5.90 -11.34
N LEU A 18 -15.63 -5.28 -12.20
CA LEU A 18 -17.03 -5.65 -12.41
C LEU A 18 -17.13 -6.97 -13.21
N THR A 19 -18.15 -7.77 -12.93
CA THR A 19 -18.42 -9.00 -13.69
C THR A 19 -19.08 -8.69 -15.04
N LEU A 20 -19.15 -9.68 -15.94
CA LEU A 20 -19.78 -9.52 -17.25
C LEU A 20 -21.25 -9.10 -17.15
N ILE A 21 -21.97 -9.65 -16.17
CA ILE A 21 -23.38 -9.33 -15.90
C ILE A 21 -23.50 -7.88 -15.39
N ASP A 22 -22.63 -7.48 -14.46
CA ASP A 22 -22.68 -6.12 -13.90
C ASP A 22 -22.39 -5.04 -14.96
N LEU A 23 -21.51 -5.32 -15.93
CA LEU A 23 -21.22 -4.40 -17.03
C LEU A 23 -22.36 -4.33 -18.06
N GLU A 24 -23.08 -5.42 -18.30
CA GLU A 24 -24.29 -5.44 -19.15
C GLU A 24 -25.44 -4.66 -18.50
N ASP A 25 -25.65 -4.83 -17.19
CA ASP A 25 -26.61 -4.05 -16.41
C ASP A 25 -26.23 -2.57 -16.38
N LEU A 26 -24.95 -2.25 -16.21
CA LEU A 26 -24.46 -0.87 -16.25
C LEU A 26 -24.73 -0.20 -17.61
N LEU A 27 -24.66 -0.93 -18.73
CA LEU A 27 -25.03 -0.40 -20.05
C LEU A 27 -26.54 -0.10 -20.15
N ALA A 28 -27.39 -0.91 -19.51
CA ALA A 28 -28.82 -0.65 -19.44
C ALA A 28 -29.11 0.61 -18.61
N ASP A 29 -28.44 0.75 -17.47
CA ASP A 29 -28.55 1.93 -16.60
C ASP A 29 -28.08 3.21 -17.31
N ILE A 30 -26.91 3.16 -17.98
CA ILE A 30 -26.36 4.29 -18.73
C ILE A 30 -27.38 4.80 -19.77
N LYS A 31 -28.09 3.91 -20.48
CA LYS A 31 -29.11 4.31 -21.47
C LYS A 31 -30.23 5.12 -20.82
N ILE A 32 -30.71 4.69 -19.66
CA ILE A 32 -31.75 5.40 -18.90
C ILE A 32 -31.23 6.78 -18.46
N TYR A 33 -30.00 6.85 -17.95
CA TYR A 33 -29.41 8.13 -17.53
C TYR A 33 -29.16 9.10 -18.70
N VAL A 34 -28.79 8.59 -19.88
CA VAL A 34 -28.64 9.40 -21.10
C VAL A 34 -29.98 10.03 -21.52
N GLU A 35 -31.09 9.31 -21.37
CA GLU A 35 -32.43 9.83 -21.65
C GLU A 35 -32.87 10.92 -20.66
N ILE A 36 -32.46 10.80 -19.39
CA ILE A 36 -32.80 11.75 -18.32
C ILE A 36 -31.93 13.03 -18.37
N ASP A 37 -30.65 12.92 -18.74
CA ASP A 37 -29.67 14.03 -18.64
C ASP A 37 -29.80 15.12 -19.74
N LEU A 38 -30.88 15.09 -20.53
CA LEU A 38 -31.32 16.18 -21.43
C LEU A 38 -30.17 16.85 -22.24
N GLN A 39 -29.21 16.03 -22.67
CA GLN A 39 -28.07 16.37 -23.53
C GLN A 39 -26.92 17.21 -22.94
N LYS A 40 -26.88 17.48 -21.64
CA LYS A 40 -25.78 18.31 -21.07
C LYS A 40 -24.43 17.60 -21.07
N ASN A 41 -24.40 16.28 -20.85
CA ASN A 41 -23.16 15.50 -20.72
C ASN A 41 -23.04 14.38 -21.75
N LYS A 42 -23.51 14.59 -22.99
CA LYS A 42 -23.48 13.55 -24.04
C LYS A 42 -22.12 12.90 -24.25
N ASP A 43 -21.09 13.73 -24.36
CA ASP A 43 -19.73 13.25 -24.61
C ASP A 43 -19.20 12.38 -23.47
N PHE A 44 -19.57 12.73 -22.22
CA PHE A 44 -19.20 11.94 -21.05
C PHE A 44 -19.86 10.56 -21.08
N TRP A 45 -21.15 10.49 -21.40
CA TRP A 45 -21.84 9.22 -21.54
C TRP A 45 -21.34 8.40 -22.72
N ALA A 46 -20.94 9.05 -23.82
CA ALA A 46 -20.31 8.38 -24.97
C ALA A 46 -18.93 7.80 -24.59
N ASP A 47 -18.11 8.57 -23.86
CA ASP A 47 -16.80 8.12 -23.38
C ASP A 47 -16.95 6.94 -22.39
N ILE A 48 -17.90 6.99 -21.44
CA ILE A 48 -18.17 5.86 -20.51
C ILE A 48 -18.68 4.64 -21.26
N THR A 49 -19.63 4.81 -22.19
CA THR A 49 -20.17 3.71 -22.99
C THR A 49 -19.05 3.01 -23.75
N THR A 50 -18.14 3.77 -24.35
CA THR A 50 -16.98 3.24 -25.10
C THR A 50 -16.07 2.41 -24.20
N ILE A 51 -15.81 2.86 -22.96
CA ILE A 51 -14.96 2.14 -22.00
C ILE A 51 -15.64 0.84 -21.52
N VAL A 52 -16.95 0.87 -21.23
CA VAL A 52 -17.69 -0.32 -20.81
C VAL A 52 -17.72 -1.38 -21.92
N HIS A 53 -17.91 -0.96 -23.18
CA HIS A 53 -17.83 -1.87 -24.32
C HIS A 53 -16.43 -2.46 -24.51
N ASP A 54 -15.37 -1.67 -24.30
CA ASP A 54 -13.98 -2.14 -24.34
C ASP A 54 -13.69 -3.17 -23.22
N GLU A 55 -14.17 -2.94 -22.00
CA GLU A 55 -14.02 -3.91 -20.89
C GLU A 55 -14.83 -5.18 -21.12
N LEU A 56 -16.07 -5.10 -21.64
CA LEU A 56 -16.86 -6.27 -22.04
C LEU A 56 -16.15 -7.09 -23.13
N TYR A 57 -15.57 -6.41 -24.13
CA TYR A 57 -14.82 -7.07 -25.18
C TYR A 57 -13.57 -7.78 -24.63
N LYS A 58 -12.86 -7.17 -23.67
CA LYS A 58 -11.73 -7.81 -22.99
C LYS A 58 -12.15 -9.03 -22.19
N LEU A 59 -13.20 -8.93 -21.37
CA LEU A 59 -13.66 -10.05 -20.54
C LEU A 59 -14.18 -11.22 -21.39
N ARG A 60 -14.97 -10.95 -22.45
CA ARG A 60 -15.44 -12.00 -23.37
C ARG A 60 -14.28 -12.67 -24.11
N LYS A 61 -13.25 -11.90 -24.50
CA LYS A 61 -12.05 -12.44 -25.13
C LYS A 61 -11.19 -13.21 -24.13
N MET A 62 -11.13 -12.80 -22.86
CA MET A 62 -10.45 -13.54 -21.80
C MET A 62 -11.14 -14.87 -21.55
N ASP A 63 -12.47 -14.92 -21.49
CA ASP A 63 -13.26 -16.16 -21.32
C ASP A 63 -13.07 -17.13 -22.51
N GLU A 64 -13.09 -16.62 -23.75
CA GLU A 64 -12.83 -17.43 -24.96
C GLU A 64 -11.38 -17.96 -25.01
N VAL A 65 -10.43 -17.17 -24.50
CA VAL A 65 -9.01 -17.52 -24.43
C VAL A 65 -8.73 -18.47 -23.26
N GLU A 66 -9.44 -18.35 -22.15
CA GLU A 66 -9.34 -19.23 -20.96
C GLU A 66 -9.89 -20.62 -21.30
N SER A 67 -10.99 -20.69 -22.06
CA SER A 67 -11.52 -21.95 -22.62
C SER A 67 -10.57 -22.64 -23.62
N ARG A 68 -9.71 -21.87 -24.31
CA ARG A 68 -8.66 -22.39 -25.21
C ARG A 68 -7.30 -22.63 -24.52
N ARG A 69 -7.13 -22.26 -23.25
CA ARG A 69 -5.83 -22.22 -22.55
C ARG A 69 -5.51 -23.45 -21.70
N GLN A 70 -5.86 -24.65 -22.18
CA GLN A 70 -4.96 -25.80 -21.99
C GLN A 70 -3.90 -25.80 -23.10
N GLY A 71 -3.05 -24.75 -23.18
CA GLY A 71 -2.00 -24.74 -24.19
C GLY A 71 -1.35 -23.39 -24.50
N ILE A 72 -0.20 -23.15 -23.84
CA ILE A 72 1.01 -22.50 -24.37
C ILE A 72 1.15 -20.96 -24.24
N HIS A 73 2.33 -20.57 -23.72
CA HIS A 73 2.92 -19.23 -23.72
C HIS A 73 4.37 -19.30 -24.29
N LYS A 74 4.85 -18.18 -24.86
CA LYS A 74 6.21 -17.88 -25.42
C LYS A 74 6.48 -18.07 -26.93
N SER A 75 5.48 -18.33 -27.78
CA SER A 75 5.68 -18.45 -29.25
C SER A 75 5.46 -17.15 -30.04
N VAL A 76 4.89 -16.11 -29.43
CA VAL A 76 4.32 -14.96 -30.18
C VAL A 76 5.34 -14.25 -31.08
N THR A 77 6.62 -14.13 -30.71
CA THR A 77 7.63 -13.50 -31.58
C THR A 77 8.08 -14.37 -32.75
N HIS A 78 8.02 -15.70 -32.62
CA HIS A 78 8.38 -16.62 -33.70
C HIS A 78 7.20 -16.90 -34.63
N GLU A 79 5.99 -16.96 -34.08
CA GLU A 79 4.73 -17.04 -34.82
C GLU A 79 4.47 -15.78 -35.65
N VAL A 80 4.71 -14.58 -35.12
CA VAL A 80 4.55 -13.34 -35.88
C VAL A 80 5.45 -13.35 -37.12
N ASN A 81 6.71 -13.76 -36.99
CA ASN A 81 7.62 -13.88 -38.13
C ASN A 81 7.23 -15.00 -39.12
N ASN A 82 6.65 -16.10 -38.65
CA ASN A 82 6.19 -17.18 -39.55
C ASN A 82 4.86 -16.83 -40.24
N ILE A 83 3.97 -16.06 -39.59
CA ILE A 83 2.72 -15.55 -40.16
C ILE A 83 2.98 -14.60 -41.34
N PHE A 84 4.13 -13.92 -41.36
CA PHE A 84 4.50 -12.98 -42.42
C PHE A 84 5.36 -13.59 -43.55
N LYS A 85 5.94 -14.78 -43.38
CA LYS A 85 6.88 -15.36 -44.37
C LYS A 85 6.21 -15.92 -45.62
N ASP A 86 4.99 -16.44 -45.48
CA ASP A 86 4.31 -17.17 -46.57
C ASP A 86 3.08 -16.45 -47.13
N LYS A 87 2.87 -15.17 -46.78
CA LYS A 87 1.70 -14.39 -47.23
C LYS A 87 2.01 -13.54 -48.45
N THR A 88 1.07 -13.50 -49.39
CA THR A 88 1.16 -12.67 -50.59
C THR A 88 0.89 -11.19 -50.28
N SER A 89 1.36 -10.28 -51.13
CA SER A 89 1.20 -8.82 -50.93
C SER A 89 -0.26 -8.38 -50.75
N LYS A 90 -1.22 -9.05 -51.40
CA LYS A 90 -2.66 -8.77 -51.25
C LYS A 90 -3.20 -9.24 -49.90
N GLU A 91 -2.75 -10.39 -49.41
CA GLU A 91 -3.14 -10.92 -48.09
C GLU A 91 -2.53 -10.12 -46.94
N LEU A 92 -1.34 -9.54 -47.15
CA LEU A 92 -0.72 -8.63 -46.20
C LEU A 92 -1.46 -7.30 -46.10
N GLN A 93 -2.00 -6.77 -47.20
CA GLN A 93 -2.87 -5.58 -47.18
C GLN A 93 -4.18 -5.84 -46.43
N LEU A 94 -4.85 -6.97 -46.69
CA LEU A 94 -6.06 -7.34 -45.95
C LEU A 94 -5.77 -7.56 -44.46
N LEU A 95 -4.60 -8.12 -44.12
CA LEU A 95 -4.18 -8.27 -42.74
C LEU A 95 -3.86 -6.92 -42.09
N GLN A 96 -3.25 -6.00 -42.83
CA GLN A 96 -3.02 -4.63 -42.37
C GLN A 96 -4.35 -3.93 -42.07
N GLU A 97 -5.31 -3.96 -42.99
CA GLU A 97 -6.65 -3.40 -42.79
C GLU A 97 -7.35 -4.03 -41.56
N SER A 98 -7.23 -5.35 -41.39
CA SER A 98 -7.78 -6.05 -40.22
C SER A 98 -7.10 -5.66 -38.90
N ILE A 99 -5.78 -5.40 -38.92
CA ILE A 99 -5.02 -4.95 -37.76
C ILE A 99 -5.36 -3.48 -37.44
N GLU A 100 -5.48 -2.61 -38.44
CA GLU A 100 -5.88 -1.21 -38.28
C GLU A 100 -7.30 -1.10 -37.69
N VAL A 101 -8.25 -1.90 -38.16
CA VAL A 101 -9.61 -1.99 -37.57
C VAL A 101 -9.58 -2.52 -36.13
N LYS A 102 -8.65 -3.43 -35.80
CA LYS A 102 -8.49 -3.93 -34.42
C LYS A 102 -7.80 -2.92 -33.49
N LEU A 103 -6.95 -2.05 -34.04
CA LEU A 103 -6.27 -0.99 -33.31
C LEU A 103 -7.16 0.25 -33.10
N SER A 104 -8.10 0.53 -34.02
CA SER A 104 -8.98 1.70 -33.91
C SER A 104 -9.81 1.67 -32.62
N GLY A 105 -10.42 0.54 -32.28
CA GLY A 105 -11.23 0.41 -31.05
C GLY A 105 -10.41 0.53 -29.75
N VAL A 106 -9.15 0.07 -29.76
CA VAL A 106 -8.25 0.19 -28.60
C VAL A 106 -7.83 1.65 -28.38
N GLY A 107 -7.53 2.36 -29.48
CA GLY A 107 -7.17 3.78 -29.43
C GLY A 107 -8.31 4.68 -28.93
N GLU A 108 -9.55 4.41 -29.34
CA GLU A 108 -10.73 5.16 -28.91
C GLU A 108 -11.00 5.00 -27.40
N ALA A 109 -10.89 3.79 -26.86
CA ALA A 109 -11.06 3.55 -25.43
C ALA A 109 -9.97 4.25 -24.59
N HIS A 110 -8.72 4.27 -25.07
CA HIS A 110 -7.65 5.01 -24.39
C HIS A 110 -7.87 6.54 -24.42
N LEU A 111 -8.37 7.07 -25.54
CA LEU A 111 -8.70 8.49 -25.66
C LEU A 111 -9.89 8.88 -24.77
N ALA A 112 -10.93 8.05 -24.71
CA ALA A 112 -12.07 8.22 -23.80
C ALA A 112 -11.64 8.23 -22.33
N ARG A 113 -10.73 7.32 -21.92
CA ARG A 113 -10.16 7.32 -20.56
C ARG A 113 -9.40 8.61 -20.24
N ALA A 114 -8.63 9.12 -21.20
CA ALA A 114 -7.89 10.37 -21.02
C ALA A 114 -8.84 11.57 -20.86
N ARG A 115 -9.88 11.67 -21.70
CA ARG A 115 -10.90 12.73 -21.63
C ARG A 115 -11.68 12.72 -20.32
N LEU A 116 -12.09 11.54 -19.85
CA LEU A 116 -12.79 11.42 -18.56
C LEU A 116 -11.91 11.80 -17.37
N LYS A 117 -10.63 11.46 -17.42
CA LYS A 117 -9.66 11.86 -16.39
C LYS A 117 -9.48 13.38 -16.35
N GLU A 118 -9.34 14.02 -17.50
CA GLU A 118 -9.22 15.48 -17.60
C GLU A 118 -10.47 16.20 -17.06
N ARG A 119 -11.68 15.73 -17.43
CA ARG A 119 -12.94 16.28 -16.88
C ARG A 119 -13.05 16.08 -15.36
N HIS A 120 -12.59 14.95 -14.84
CA HIS A 120 -12.57 14.67 -13.40
C HIS A 120 -11.63 15.64 -12.67
N ASP A 121 -10.44 15.87 -13.21
CA ASP A 121 -9.46 16.81 -12.67
C ASP A 121 -10.01 18.25 -12.66
N ASP A 122 -10.74 18.66 -13.70
CA ASP A 122 -11.35 19.99 -13.77
C ASP A 122 -12.55 20.15 -12.83
N ASN A 123 -13.39 19.12 -12.68
CA ASN A 123 -14.47 19.12 -11.68
C ASN A 123 -13.92 19.20 -10.25
N LEU A 124 -12.81 18.53 -9.97
CA LEU A 124 -12.12 18.61 -8.68
C LEU A 124 -11.59 20.02 -8.41
N LYS A 125 -10.96 20.66 -9.41
CA LYS A 125 -10.50 22.06 -9.29
C LYS A 125 -11.67 23.00 -9.01
N ASN A 126 -12.74 22.91 -9.80
CA ASN A 126 -13.94 23.73 -9.61
C ASN A 126 -14.59 23.51 -8.23
N LYS A 127 -14.67 22.25 -7.77
CA LYS A 127 -15.21 21.96 -6.44
C LYS A 127 -14.32 22.51 -5.33
N LEU A 128 -13.00 22.45 -5.50
CA LEU A 128 -12.02 23.01 -4.56
C LEU A 128 -12.11 24.53 -4.51
N GLU A 129 -12.32 25.20 -5.65
CA GLU A 129 -12.55 26.65 -5.71
C GLU A 129 -13.87 27.04 -5.01
N VAL A 130 -14.95 26.30 -5.24
CA VAL A 130 -16.23 26.51 -4.54
C VAL A 130 -16.05 26.35 -3.03
N LEU A 131 -15.36 25.31 -2.58
CA LEU A 131 -15.10 25.09 -1.14
C LEU A 131 -14.22 26.21 -0.54
N LYS A 132 -13.22 26.69 -1.27
CA LYS A 132 -12.42 27.86 -0.84
C LYS A 132 -13.27 29.11 -0.74
N ALA A 133 -14.18 29.33 -1.71
CA ALA A 133 -15.09 30.46 -1.69
C ALA A 133 -16.11 30.35 -0.55
N GLU A 134 -16.64 29.17 -0.26
CA GLU A 134 -17.53 28.90 0.88
C GLU A 134 -16.81 29.17 2.21
N GLN A 135 -15.58 28.68 2.38
CA GLN A 135 -14.77 28.94 3.58
C GLN A 135 -14.45 30.44 3.75
N ALA A 136 -14.12 31.14 2.66
CA ALA A 136 -13.89 32.58 2.70
C ALA A 136 -15.19 33.34 3.05
N ASN A 137 -16.33 32.91 2.51
CA ASN A 137 -17.62 33.53 2.77
C ASN A 137 -18.13 33.25 4.20
N ASP A 138 -17.84 32.08 4.76
CA ASP A 138 -18.09 31.75 6.18
C ASP A 138 -17.18 32.57 7.10
N HIS A 139 -15.93 32.83 6.69
CA HIS A 139 -15.01 33.70 7.41
C HIS A 139 -15.48 35.16 7.38
N ILE A 140 -16.04 35.63 6.25
CA ILE A 140 -16.64 36.97 6.11
C ILE A 140 -17.94 37.07 6.91
N LYS A 141 -18.83 36.06 6.88
CA LYS A 141 -20.05 36.02 7.70
C LYS A 141 -19.76 36.00 9.20
N LYS A 142 -18.66 35.39 9.64
CA LYS A 142 -18.19 35.45 11.04
C LYS A 142 -17.67 36.84 11.41
N LEU A 143 -17.07 37.57 10.47
CA LEU A 143 -16.59 38.94 10.65
C LEU A 143 -17.73 39.97 10.64
N ASP A 144 -18.75 39.80 9.78
CA ASP A 144 -19.92 40.68 9.71
C ASP A 144 -20.88 40.50 10.88
N LYS A 145 -21.05 39.26 11.40
CA LYS A 145 -21.81 39.03 12.65
C LYS A 145 -21.20 39.71 13.88
N ASN A 146 -19.94 40.16 13.79
CA ASN A 146 -19.27 40.88 14.87
C ASN A 146 -19.39 42.42 14.74
N LYS A 147 -20.03 42.94 13.69
CA LYS A 147 -20.18 44.39 13.46
C LYS A 147 -21.62 44.92 13.51
N GLU A 148 -22.64 44.08 13.40
CA GLU A 148 -24.04 44.51 13.42
C GLU A 148 -24.91 43.64 14.34
N SER A 149 -24.82 43.85 15.66
CA SER A 149 -25.96 43.66 16.58
C SER A 149 -25.64 44.21 17.97
N SER A 150 -25.93 45.49 18.19
CA SER A 150 -26.64 45.89 19.40
C SER A 150 -28.11 46.03 18.97
N PRO A 151 -29.01 45.17 19.48
CA PRO A 151 -30.03 45.72 20.36
C PRO A 151 -30.45 44.79 21.51
N GLU A 152 -31.27 45.39 22.37
CA GLU A 152 -31.78 45.01 23.69
C GLU A 152 -32.39 43.60 23.83
N LEU A 153 -32.14 43.04 25.02
CA LEU A 153 -32.98 42.19 25.89
C LEU A 153 -34.08 41.31 25.25
N ASP A 154 -33.93 39.98 25.40
CA ASP A 154 -34.94 39.10 25.98
C ASP A 154 -34.31 37.78 26.49
N GLU A 155 -34.76 37.31 27.65
CA GLU A 155 -34.23 36.22 28.48
C GLU A 155 -34.52 34.80 27.92
N GLU A 156 -33.62 33.84 28.24
CA GLU A 156 -33.82 32.41 28.65
C GLU A 156 -32.55 31.55 28.33
N PRO A 157 -32.25 30.44 29.04
CA PRO A 157 -30.99 30.28 29.76
C PRO A 157 -30.06 29.22 29.14
N GLY A 158 -28.80 29.59 28.92
CA GLY A 158 -27.69 28.70 28.59
C GLY A 158 -26.53 28.90 29.59
N PRO A 159 -25.63 27.91 29.75
CA PRO A 159 -24.67 27.89 30.84
C PRO A 159 -23.75 29.13 30.79
N SER A 160 -23.48 29.65 31.98
CA SER A 160 -22.90 30.95 32.27
C SER A 160 -21.62 31.28 31.49
N ARG A 161 -21.61 32.48 30.88
CA ARG A 161 -20.47 33.17 30.23
C ARG A 161 -19.21 33.28 31.10
N ASP A 162 -19.34 33.11 32.41
CA ASP A 162 -18.24 33.24 33.36
C ASP A 162 -17.22 32.10 33.20
N VAL A 163 -17.64 30.90 32.80
CA VAL A 163 -16.76 29.73 32.69
C VAL A 163 -15.87 29.76 31.43
N GLU A 164 -16.41 30.24 30.30
CA GLU A 164 -15.61 30.41 29.06
C GLU A 164 -14.58 31.54 29.23
N SER A 165 -14.96 32.60 29.92
CA SER A 165 -14.09 33.75 30.21
C SER A 165 -12.94 33.38 31.15
N GLU A 166 -13.19 32.53 32.15
CA GLU A 166 -12.18 32.00 33.06
C GLU A 166 -11.18 31.04 32.38
N MET A 167 -11.59 30.34 31.32
CA MET A 167 -10.68 29.44 30.57
C MET A 167 -9.90 30.15 29.45
N LEU A 168 -10.43 31.26 28.91
CA LEU A 168 -9.79 32.03 27.83
C LEU A 168 -8.74 33.02 28.36
N ASN A 169 -8.94 33.60 29.55
CA ASN A 169 -8.01 34.57 30.14
C ASN A 169 -6.61 33.99 30.41
N PRO A 170 -6.44 32.76 30.97
CA PRO A 170 -5.12 32.16 31.15
C PRO A 170 -4.40 31.92 29.83
N ALA A 171 -5.15 31.50 28.79
CA ALA A 171 -4.58 31.25 27.46
C ALA A 171 -4.11 32.54 26.76
N LEU A 172 -4.84 33.64 26.94
CA LEU A 172 -4.45 34.98 26.48
C LEU A 172 -3.25 35.53 27.25
N GLU A 173 -3.20 35.34 28.56
CA GLU A 173 -2.05 35.75 29.38
C GLU A 173 -0.78 34.94 29.08
N GLU A 174 -0.91 33.63 28.83
CA GLU A 174 0.21 32.79 28.36
C GLU A 174 0.69 33.21 26.97
N TYR A 175 -0.23 33.61 26.09
CA TYR A 175 0.10 34.16 24.78
C TYR A 175 0.89 35.47 24.88
N GLU A 176 0.43 36.41 25.71
CA GLU A 176 1.11 37.70 25.92
C GLU A 176 2.48 37.56 26.64
N LYS A 177 2.66 36.51 27.46
CA LYS A 177 3.94 36.24 28.14
C LYS A 177 5.02 35.67 27.22
N GLY A 178 4.70 35.15 26.03
CA GLY A 178 5.65 34.38 25.21
C GLY A 178 5.58 34.50 23.69
N ASN A 179 4.60 35.21 23.11
CA ASN A 179 4.46 35.45 21.66
C ASN A 179 4.60 34.19 20.76
N TYR A 180 4.31 32.98 21.28
CA TYR A 180 4.58 31.69 20.62
C TYR A 180 6.00 31.51 20.04
N SER A 181 6.96 32.34 20.43
CA SER A 181 8.34 32.22 19.98
C SER A 181 9.11 31.40 21.01
N PRO A 182 9.77 30.29 20.61
CA PRO A 182 10.58 29.51 21.53
C PRO A 182 11.55 30.41 22.29
N HIS A 183 11.59 30.30 23.63
CA HIS A 183 12.53 31.08 24.43
C HIS A 183 13.95 30.60 24.15
N TYR A 184 14.84 31.52 23.78
CA TYR A 184 16.25 31.20 23.57
C TYR A 184 16.87 30.79 24.90
N ARG A 185 17.34 29.55 25.00
CA ARG A 185 18.13 29.09 26.14
C ARG A 185 19.60 29.36 25.88
N ASN A 186 20.33 29.68 26.95
CA ASN A 186 21.79 29.78 26.89
C ASN A 186 22.41 28.38 26.78
N GLU A 187 23.62 28.29 26.22
CA GLU A 187 24.32 27.01 26.01
C GLU A 187 24.56 26.25 27.33
N ASP A 188 24.71 26.96 28.44
CA ASP A 188 24.93 26.39 29.77
C ASP A 188 23.66 25.76 30.40
N GLU A 189 22.47 26.09 29.88
CA GLU A 189 21.18 25.55 30.34
C GLU A 189 20.72 24.33 29.52
N LEU A 190 21.53 23.90 28.56
CA LEU A 190 21.27 22.71 27.76
C LEU A 190 21.54 21.45 28.58
N GLU A 191 20.64 20.47 28.48
CA GLU A 191 20.83 19.17 29.11
C GLU A 191 22.13 18.52 28.60
N LEU A 192 22.88 17.88 29.51
CA LEU A 192 24.10 17.14 29.17
C LEU A 192 23.76 16.02 28.17
N GLY A 193 23.98 16.28 26.87
CA GLY A 193 23.58 15.39 25.76
C GLY A 193 22.74 16.07 24.66
N ALA A 194 22.38 17.35 24.82
CA ALA A 194 21.71 18.11 23.78
C ALA A 194 22.59 18.27 22.53
N ILE A 195 22.04 17.96 21.36
CA ILE A 195 22.75 18.09 20.08
C ILE A 195 22.64 19.55 19.64
N VAL A 196 23.71 20.31 19.81
CA VAL A 196 23.85 21.65 19.25
C VAL A 196 24.18 21.52 17.77
N ILE A 197 23.28 22.00 16.92
CA ILE A 197 23.46 22.03 15.46
C ILE A 197 23.80 23.46 15.09
N SER A 198 24.88 23.66 14.33
CA SER A 198 25.26 25.00 13.89
C SER A 198 24.25 25.56 12.88
N GLU A 199 24.16 26.89 12.79
CA GLU A 199 23.26 27.56 11.83
C GLU A 199 23.56 27.12 10.38
N GLU A 200 24.82 26.93 10.04
CA GLU A 200 25.25 26.48 8.72
C GLU A 200 24.82 25.03 8.43
N GLU A 201 24.94 24.13 9.41
CA GLU A 201 24.48 22.75 9.29
C GLU A 201 22.96 22.66 9.15
N ASP A 202 22.22 23.44 9.93
CA ASP A 202 20.75 23.50 9.82
C ASP A 202 20.31 24.09 8.47
N ALA A 203 20.99 25.13 7.99
CA ALA A 203 20.72 25.73 6.68
C ALA A 203 20.98 24.74 5.53
N ASN A 204 22.09 24.00 5.59
CA ASN A 204 22.41 22.97 4.61
C ASN A 204 21.39 21.82 4.66
N ARG A 205 20.99 21.40 5.85
CA ARG A 205 19.94 20.40 6.05
C ARG A 205 18.62 20.84 5.44
N ARG A 206 18.16 22.06 5.70
CA ARG A 206 16.93 22.64 5.09
C ARG A 206 17.01 22.74 3.57
N LYS A 207 18.13 23.22 3.02
CA LYS A 207 18.35 23.25 1.55
C LYS A 207 18.26 21.85 0.95
N SER A 208 18.83 20.84 1.63
CA SER A 208 18.75 19.44 1.17
C SER A 208 17.32 18.91 1.16
N TYR A 209 16.50 19.24 2.17
CA TYR A 209 15.10 18.84 2.24
C TYR A 209 14.25 19.56 1.18
N GLN A 210 14.46 20.86 0.97
CA GLN A 210 13.80 21.61 -0.10
C GLN A 210 14.13 21.05 -1.48
N ALA A 211 15.41 20.76 -1.75
CA ALA A 211 15.82 20.15 -3.02
C ALA A 211 15.22 18.75 -3.25
N LYS A 212 15.00 17.97 -2.18
CA LYS A 212 14.32 16.66 -2.25
C LYS A 212 12.82 16.81 -2.49
N ALA A 213 12.15 17.75 -1.83
CA ALA A 213 10.74 18.04 -2.01
C ALA A 213 10.42 18.57 -3.42
N LEU A 214 11.28 19.44 -3.96
CA LEU A 214 11.13 20.01 -5.31
C LEU A 214 11.28 18.95 -6.42
N LYS A 215 12.00 17.86 -6.16
CA LYS A 215 12.15 16.72 -7.08
C LYS A 215 10.95 15.77 -7.10
N GLY A 216 9.86 16.09 -6.38
CA GLY A 216 8.64 15.26 -6.35
C GLY A 216 8.84 13.90 -5.69
N VAL A 217 9.96 13.71 -4.96
CA VAL A 217 10.19 12.50 -4.17
C VAL A 217 9.39 12.66 -2.89
N ARG A 218 8.20 12.06 -2.86
CA ARG A 218 7.48 11.74 -1.62
C ARG A 218 8.51 11.17 -0.64
N VAL A 219 8.50 11.62 0.61
CA VAL A 219 9.38 11.11 1.68
C VAL A 219 8.97 9.66 2.00
N GLU A 220 9.18 8.76 1.05
CA GLU A 220 9.50 7.38 1.31
C GLU A 220 11.01 7.38 1.49
N SER A 221 11.48 6.83 2.61
CA SER A 221 12.91 6.68 2.96
C SER A 221 13.77 6.61 1.72
N ALA A 222 14.85 7.40 1.69
CA ALA A 222 15.87 7.32 0.66
C ALA A 222 16.37 5.87 0.58
N MET A 223 15.70 5.04 -0.24
CA MET A 223 16.03 3.63 -0.29
C MET A 223 17.40 3.55 -0.94
N SER A 224 18.39 3.12 -0.15
CA SER A 224 19.76 2.91 -0.63
C SER A 224 19.72 1.99 -1.86
N ALA A 225 20.73 2.05 -2.73
CA ALA A 225 20.85 1.11 -3.84
C ALA A 225 20.78 -0.35 -3.36
N GLU A 226 21.33 -0.61 -2.17
CA GLU A 226 21.26 -1.88 -1.45
C GLU A 226 19.83 -2.25 -1.05
N GLU A 227 19.00 -1.27 -0.71
CA GLU A 227 17.61 -1.44 -0.29
C GLU A 227 16.67 -1.76 -1.47
N ARG A 228 16.91 -1.17 -2.64
CA ARG A 228 16.20 -1.56 -3.87
C ARG A 228 16.66 -2.91 -4.41
N ALA A 229 17.96 -3.22 -4.28
CA ALA A 229 18.47 -4.56 -4.60
C ALA A 229 17.87 -5.60 -3.65
N LEU A 230 17.71 -5.25 -2.38
CA LEU A 230 17.09 -6.06 -1.35
C LEU A 230 15.64 -6.37 -1.67
N GLU A 231 14.84 -5.36 -1.98
CA GLU A 231 13.43 -5.56 -2.32
C GLU A 231 13.28 -6.39 -3.61
N ARG A 232 14.23 -6.25 -4.54
CA ARG A 232 14.27 -7.05 -5.77
C ARG A 232 14.62 -8.51 -5.51
N GLU A 233 15.60 -8.78 -4.64
CA GLU A 233 15.96 -10.15 -4.22
C GLU A 233 14.81 -10.75 -3.39
N ALA A 234 14.19 -9.95 -2.54
CA ALA A 234 13.01 -10.29 -1.73
C ALA A 234 11.75 -10.50 -2.57
N LYS A 235 11.60 -9.92 -3.76
CA LYS A 235 10.49 -10.20 -4.69
C LYS A 235 10.80 -11.35 -5.65
N LYS A 236 12.08 -11.70 -5.81
CA LYS A 236 12.48 -12.80 -6.68
C LYS A 236 12.02 -14.14 -6.11
N GLY A 237 11.34 -14.93 -6.94
CA GLY A 237 10.92 -16.29 -6.59
C GLY A 237 9.79 -16.39 -5.56
N MET A 238 8.91 -15.38 -5.46
CA MET A 238 7.64 -15.55 -4.74
C MET A 238 6.78 -16.53 -5.55
N LYS A 239 6.55 -17.73 -4.99
CA LYS A 239 5.62 -18.71 -5.53
C LYS A 239 4.24 -18.44 -4.95
N ASP A 240 3.18 -18.91 -5.61
CA ASP A 240 1.78 -18.72 -5.17
C ASP A 240 1.51 -19.23 -3.73
N ASP A 241 2.31 -20.20 -3.27
CA ASP A 241 2.24 -20.77 -1.92
C ASP A 241 3.00 -19.97 -0.85
N GLU A 242 3.57 -18.82 -1.17
CA GLU A 242 4.34 -18.00 -0.24
C GLU A 242 3.72 -16.61 -0.06
N ALA A 243 3.33 -16.28 1.18
CA ALA A 243 2.80 -14.97 1.54
C ALA A 243 3.80 -14.18 2.40
N SER A 244 3.76 -12.85 2.35
CA SER A 244 4.55 -12.00 3.25
C SER A 244 4.05 -12.12 4.69
N PHE A 245 4.97 -12.20 5.65
CA PHE A 245 4.65 -12.32 7.07
C PHE A 245 5.38 -11.24 7.88
N SER A 246 4.67 -10.49 8.72
CA SER A 246 5.24 -9.37 9.48
C SER A 246 4.71 -9.25 10.92
N VAL A 247 4.17 -10.34 11.49
CA VAL A 247 3.61 -10.31 12.85
C VAL A 247 4.73 -10.48 13.87
N GLU A 248 5.20 -9.36 14.41
CA GLU A 248 6.16 -9.32 15.52
C GLU A 248 5.46 -9.56 16.87
N SER A 249 6.18 -10.15 17.81
CA SER A 249 5.79 -10.19 19.23
C SER A 249 6.58 -9.13 19.98
N ALA A 250 5.87 -8.30 20.75
CA ALA A 250 6.50 -7.30 21.61
C ALA A 250 7.42 -7.99 22.62
N LEU A 251 8.65 -7.51 22.73
CA LEU A 251 9.62 -7.92 23.74
C LEU A 251 9.90 -6.71 24.63
N GLU A 252 9.78 -6.89 25.93
CA GLU A 252 10.26 -5.91 26.90
C GLU A 252 11.76 -6.15 27.11
N GLN A 253 12.59 -5.18 26.73
CA GLN A 253 14.04 -5.33 26.69
C GLN A 253 14.73 -4.11 27.26
N THR A 254 15.62 -4.35 28.23
CA THR A 254 16.54 -3.35 28.78
C THR A 254 17.95 -3.74 28.40
N TYR A 255 18.66 -2.87 27.69
CA TYR A 255 20.00 -3.14 27.18
C TYR A 255 21.05 -2.31 27.92
N GLU A 256 22.04 -2.98 28.52
CA GLU A 256 23.16 -2.33 29.22
C GLU A 256 24.04 -1.47 28.29
N TRP A 257 23.97 -1.71 26.99
CA TRP A 257 24.74 -0.97 25.97
C TRP A 257 23.96 0.21 25.36
N SER A 258 22.70 0.42 25.75
CA SER A 258 21.84 1.47 25.18
C SER A 258 22.45 2.88 25.30
N ASP A 259 23.26 3.12 26.34
CA ASP A 259 23.99 4.38 26.54
C ASP A 259 25.11 4.61 25.51
N LYS A 260 25.72 3.54 24.99
CA LYS A 260 26.84 3.61 24.04
C LYS A 260 26.38 3.62 22.59
N TYR A 261 25.31 2.88 22.30
CA TYR A 261 24.78 2.73 20.95
C TYR A 261 23.28 2.88 20.96
N ARG A 262 22.74 3.70 20.06
CA ARG A 262 21.30 3.84 19.87
C ARG A 262 20.73 2.50 19.39
N PRO A 263 19.83 1.85 20.15
CA PRO A 263 19.18 0.60 19.73
C PRO A 263 18.42 0.80 18.42
N ARG A 264 18.54 -0.18 17.51
CA ARG A 264 17.87 -0.19 16.21
C ARG A 264 17.13 -1.49 16.00
N LYS A 265 15.93 -1.41 15.41
CA LYS A 265 15.25 -2.61 14.92
C LYS A 265 15.87 -3.06 13.59
N PRO A 266 16.21 -4.35 13.45
CA PRO A 266 16.70 -4.86 12.19
C PRO A 266 15.58 -4.88 11.15
N ARG A 267 15.98 -4.83 9.88
CA ARG A 267 15.03 -4.96 8.78
C ARG A 267 14.85 -6.43 8.47
N TYR A 268 13.66 -6.85 8.08
CA TYR A 268 13.44 -8.24 7.70
C TYR A 268 12.42 -8.34 6.59
N PHE A 269 12.49 -9.47 5.90
CA PHE A 269 11.55 -9.86 4.88
C PHE A 269 11.23 -11.33 5.09
N ASN A 270 10.17 -11.57 5.86
CA ASN A 270 9.75 -12.92 6.20
C ASN A 270 8.63 -13.36 5.27
N ARG A 271 8.66 -14.64 4.89
CA ARG A 271 7.60 -15.31 4.15
C ARG A 271 7.04 -16.47 4.97
N VAL A 272 5.74 -16.64 4.91
CA VAL A 272 5.04 -17.82 5.40
C VAL A 272 4.71 -18.72 4.21
N HIS A 273 5.11 -19.98 4.28
CA HIS A 273 4.76 -20.97 3.27
C HIS A 273 3.46 -21.64 3.70
N THR A 274 2.41 -21.42 2.93
CA THR A 274 1.07 -21.97 3.16
C THR A 274 0.75 -22.98 2.08
N GLY A 275 0.12 -24.08 2.43
CA GLY A 275 -0.28 -25.07 1.43
C GLY A 275 -1.36 -26.01 1.95
N PHE A 276 -1.85 -26.86 1.05
CA PHE A 276 -2.90 -27.82 1.34
C PHE A 276 -2.30 -29.11 1.92
N GLU A 277 -2.95 -29.67 2.95
CA GLU A 277 -2.60 -30.98 3.49
C GLU A 277 -3.69 -31.99 3.12
N TRP A 278 -3.43 -32.81 2.09
CA TRP A 278 -4.34 -33.88 1.66
C TRP A 278 -4.21 -35.12 2.56
N ASN A 279 -4.64 -35.01 3.81
CA ASN A 279 -4.77 -36.15 4.71
C ASN A 279 -6.01 -37.00 4.34
N LYS A 280 -6.16 -38.20 4.93
CA LYS A 280 -7.26 -39.12 4.61
C LYS A 280 -8.65 -38.52 4.88
N TYR A 281 -8.77 -37.62 5.86
CA TYR A 281 -10.00 -36.91 6.17
C TYR A 281 -10.30 -35.80 5.16
N ASN A 282 -9.28 -35.02 4.77
CA ASN A 282 -9.43 -33.94 3.81
C ASN A 282 -9.76 -34.50 2.42
N GLN A 283 -9.20 -35.66 2.07
CA GLN A 283 -9.54 -36.38 0.83
C GLN A 283 -11.01 -36.80 0.73
N THR A 284 -11.76 -36.88 1.84
CA THR A 284 -13.18 -37.26 1.81
C THR A 284 -14.14 -36.07 1.87
N HIS A 285 -13.64 -34.87 2.17
CA HIS A 285 -14.46 -33.68 2.39
C HIS A 285 -14.14 -32.51 1.45
N TYR A 286 -13.01 -32.59 0.75
CA TYR A 286 -12.53 -31.54 -0.15
C TYR A 286 -12.09 -32.18 -1.46
N ASP A 287 -12.25 -31.42 -2.53
CA ASP A 287 -11.92 -31.81 -3.91
C ASP A 287 -11.01 -30.76 -4.55
N VAL A 288 -10.58 -30.99 -5.80
CA VAL A 288 -9.68 -30.05 -6.50
C VAL A 288 -10.32 -28.66 -6.66
N ASP A 289 -11.64 -28.61 -6.91
CA ASP A 289 -12.38 -27.37 -7.10
C ASP A 289 -12.77 -26.68 -5.78
N ASN A 290 -12.77 -27.44 -4.67
CA ASN A 290 -12.99 -26.92 -3.33
C ASN A 290 -11.91 -27.47 -2.39
N PRO A 291 -10.67 -26.97 -2.49
CA PRO A 291 -9.55 -27.51 -1.74
C PRO A 291 -9.69 -27.23 -0.24
N PRO A 292 -9.03 -28.03 0.63
CA PRO A 292 -9.06 -27.81 2.07
C PRO A 292 -8.48 -26.45 2.43
N PRO A 293 -8.76 -25.90 3.63
CA PRO A 293 -8.12 -24.67 4.08
C PRO A 293 -6.58 -24.78 4.04
N LYS A 294 -5.90 -23.74 3.55
CA LYS A 294 -4.44 -23.67 3.55
C LYS A 294 -3.91 -23.67 5.00
N ILE A 295 -2.93 -24.51 5.27
CA ILE A 295 -2.24 -24.54 6.56
C ILE A 295 -0.80 -24.06 6.41
N VAL A 296 -0.21 -23.57 7.50
CA VAL A 296 1.20 -23.17 7.51
C VAL A 296 2.08 -24.43 7.45
N GLN A 297 2.89 -24.52 6.39
CA GLN A 297 3.82 -25.62 6.16
C GLN A 297 5.26 -25.27 6.52
N GLY A 298 5.58 -23.99 6.70
CA GLY A 298 6.92 -23.54 7.06
C GLY A 298 7.06 -22.03 7.04
N TYR A 299 8.24 -21.56 7.43
CA TYR A 299 8.59 -20.15 7.46
C TYR A 299 9.96 -19.91 6.82
N LYS A 300 10.12 -18.74 6.21
CA LYS A 300 11.39 -18.24 5.68
C LYS A 300 11.66 -16.87 6.25
N PHE A 301 12.54 -16.79 7.22
CA PHE A 301 13.02 -15.54 7.80
C PHE A 301 14.26 -15.08 7.04
N ASN A 302 14.27 -13.82 6.61
CA ASN A 302 15.44 -13.15 6.07
C ASN A 302 15.58 -11.82 6.81
N ILE A 303 16.56 -11.72 7.69
CA ILE A 303 16.75 -10.56 8.55
C ILE A 303 18.10 -9.92 8.24
N PHE A 304 18.11 -8.60 8.16
CA PHE A 304 19.19 -7.79 7.63
C PHE A 304 19.82 -6.96 8.75
N TYR A 305 21.13 -7.10 8.87
CA TYR A 305 21.96 -6.47 9.90
C TYR A 305 23.15 -5.70 9.28
N PRO A 306 22.92 -4.72 8.38
CA PRO A 306 23.99 -4.03 7.64
C PRO A 306 25.00 -3.32 8.55
N ASP A 307 24.54 -2.77 9.68
CA ASP A 307 25.34 -1.95 10.61
C ASP A 307 25.86 -2.76 11.81
N LEU A 308 26.01 -4.08 11.68
CA LEU A 308 26.46 -4.92 12.78
C LEU A 308 27.92 -4.58 13.15
N ILE A 309 28.14 -4.21 14.42
CA ILE A 309 29.47 -3.81 14.92
C ILE A 309 30.39 -5.04 14.96
N ASP A 310 29.93 -6.12 15.61
CA ASP A 310 30.66 -7.38 15.65
C ASP A 310 30.15 -8.34 14.58
N LYS A 311 30.86 -8.37 13.44
CA LYS A 311 30.55 -9.29 12.34
C LYS A 311 30.98 -10.73 12.61
N SER A 312 31.74 -10.97 13.68
CA SER A 312 32.14 -12.33 14.12
C SER A 312 31.01 -13.00 14.90
N GLY A 313 30.21 -12.21 15.62
CA GLY A 313 29.01 -12.66 16.31
C GLY A 313 27.96 -13.21 15.34
N THR A 314 27.75 -14.52 15.35
CA THR A 314 26.71 -15.13 14.53
C THR A 314 25.34 -14.99 15.23
N PRO A 315 24.31 -14.51 14.52
CA PRO A 315 22.93 -14.50 15.02
C PRO A 315 22.51 -15.86 15.57
N SER A 316 21.97 -15.88 16.79
CA SER A 316 21.40 -17.08 17.42
C SER A 316 19.89 -16.94 17.57
N TYR A 317 19.18 -18.04 17.75
CA TYR A 317 17.74 -18.01 17.97
C TYR A 317 17.32 -18.92 19.10
N THR A 318 16.23 -18.57 19.77
CA THR A 318 15.61 -19.34 20.84
C THR A 318 14.12 -19.49 20.57
N LEU A 319 13.56 -20.64 20.95
CA LEU A 319 12.14 -20.96 20.81
C LEU A 319 11.53 -21.09 22.20
N ARG A 320 10.49 -20.30 22.48
CA ARG A 320 9.74 -20.40 23.74
C ARG A 320 8.26 -20.66 23.45
N PRO A 321 7.62 -21.65 24.07
CA PRO A 321 6.18 -21.85 23.91
C PRO A 321 5.41 -20.64 24.43
N CYS A 322 4.32 -20.26 23.75
CA CYS A 322 3.47 -19.16 24.20
C CYS A 322 2.60 -19.63 25.38
N ALA A 323 2.55 -18.85 26.46
CA ALA A 323 1.80 -19.22 27.67
C ALA A 323 0.27 -19.25 27.43
N GLU A 324 -0.22 -18.39 26.53
CA GLU A 324 -1.64 -18.24 26.23
C GLU A 324 -2.15 -19.34 25.29
N ASN A 325 -1.32 -19.81 24.34
CA ASN A 325 -1.71 -20.83 23.38
C ASN A 325 -0.54 -21.77 23.03
N ARG A 326 -0.72 -23.07 23.29
CA ARG A 326 0.29 -24.12 23.07
C ARG A 326 0.55 -24.43 21.59
N ASP A 327 -0.39 -24.07 20.71
CA ASP A 327 -0.26 -24.24 19.26
C ASP A 327 0.73 -23.25 18.64
N PHE A 328 1.15 -22.23 19.39
CA PHE A 328 2.08 -21.21 18.96
C PHE A 328 3.31 -21.14 19.87
N CYS A 329 4.45 -20.81 19.27
CA CYS A 329 5.68 -20.51 19.99
C CYS A 329 6.27 -19.18 19.49
N ILE A 330 7.09 -18.57 20.33
CA ILE A 330 7.78 -17.33 20.07
C ILE A 330 9.20 -17.68 19.67
N LEU A 331 9.55 -17.39 18.43
CA LEU A 331 10.90 -17.47 17.89
C LEU A 331 11.59 -16.13 18.15
N ARG A 332 12.55 -16.10 19.08
CA ARG A 332 13.37 -14.91 19.38
C ARG A 332 14.73 -15.05 18.72
N ILE A 333 15.22 -14.00 18.08
CA ILE A 333 16.48 -13.98 17.34
C ILE A 333 17.38 -12.92 17.96
N HIS A 334 18.56 -13.37 18.41
CA HIS A 334 19.59 -12.58 19.07
C HIS A 334 20.75 -12.33 18.12
N VAL A 335 21.27 -11.10 18.10
CA VAL A 335 22.40 -10.74 17.22
C VAL A 335 23.49 -9.98 17.95
N GLY A 336 23.11 -9.04 18.81
CA GLY A 336 24.04 -8.16 19.51
C GLY A 336 23.96 -6.70 19.04
N PRO A 337 24.71 -5.78 19.68
CA PRO A 337 24.64 -4.35 19.42
C PRO A 337 25.00 -3.98 17.97
N PRO A 338 24.34 -2.98 17.36
CA PRO A 338 23.35 -2.05 17.92
C PRO A 338 21.90 -2.52 17.74
N TYR A 339 21.68 -3.78 17.36
CA TYR A 339 20.34 -4.27 17.03
C TYR A 339 19.62 -4.84 18.24
N GLU A 340 18.34 -4.51 18.35
CA GLU A 340 17.42 -5.15 19.31
C GLU A 340 17.10 -6.58 18.86
N ASP A 341 16.87 -7.48 19.83
CA ASP A 341 16.41 -8.82 19.50
C ASP A 341 14.96 -8.73 19.04
N ILE A 342 14.65 -9.48 18.00
CA ILE A 342 13.30 -9.54 17.44
C ILE A 342 12.65 -10.87 17.79
N ALA A 343 11.32 -10.87 17.94
CA ALA A 343 10.54 -12.07 18.13
C ALA A 343 9.36 -12.17 17.18
N PHE A 344 9.07 -13.40 16.75
CA PHE A 344 7.95 -13.73 15.89
C PHE A 344 7.09 -14.82 16.52
N LYS A 345 5.77 -14.65 16.44
CA LYS A 345 4.82 -15.70 16.82
C LYS A 345 4.65 -16.66 15.65
N ILE A 346 5.05 -17.91 15.84
CA ILE A 346 4.99 -18.96 14.82
C ILE A 346 4.23 -20.17 15.33
N VAL A 347 3.79 -21.04 14.42
CA VAL A 347 3.15 -22.32 14.79
C VAL A 347 4.17 -23.24 15.50
N ASN A 348 3.77 -23.82 16.62
CA ASN A 348 4.56 -24.74 17.41
C ASN A 348 4.43 -26.18 16.88
N ARG A 349 5.21 -26.49 15.84
CA ARG A 349 5.31 -27.85 15.26
C ARG A 349 6.77 -28.22 15.09
N GLU A 350 7.07 -29.52 15.02
CA GLU A 350 8.42 -30.01 14.81
C GLU A 350 8.99 -29.57 13.45
N TRP A 351 10.22 -29.09 13.45
CA TRP A 351 10.92 -28.65 12.25
C TRP A 351 11.60 -29.81 11.53
N GLU A 352 11.64 -29.71 10.21
CA GLU A 352 12.40 -30.59 9.35
C GLU A 352 13.78 -30.00 9.07
N TYR A 353 14.81 -30.53 9.73
CA TYR A 353 16.21 -30.06 9.63
C TYR A 353 16.96 -30.55 8.37
N GLY A 354 16.26 -31.15 7.41
CA GLY A 354 16.89 -31.70 6.21
C GLY A 354 17.26 -30.61 5.20
N TYR A 355 18.55 -30.45 4.88
CA TYR A 355 19.02 -29.50 3.85
C TYR A 355 18.37 -29.74 2.47
N LYS A 356 18.22 -31.02 2.07
CA LYS A 356 17.52 -31.40 0.83
C LYS A 356 16.05 -31.00 0.80
N ARG A 357 15.47 -30.72 1.97
CA ARG A 357 14.07 -30.31 2.14
C ARG A 357 13.92 -28.82 2.45
N GLY A 358 14.98 -28.04 2.22
CA GLY A 358 14.93 -26.58 2.29
C GLY A 358 15.27 -25.98 3.64
N PHE A 359 15.75 -26.78 4.62
CA PHE A 359 16.28 -26.22 5.86
C PHE A 359 17.53 -25.38 5.58
N LYS A 360 17.55 -24.16 6.10
CA LYS A 360 18.66 -23.22 5.96
C LYS A 360 18.80 -22.41 7.24
N CYS A 361 19.99 -22.36 7.80
CA CYS A 361 20.32 -21.52 8.95
C CYS A 361 21.74 -21.00 8.73
N GLN A 362 21.87 -19.81 8.15
CA GLN A 362 23.17 -19.24 7.82
C GLN A 362 23.16 -17.71 7.95
N PHE A 363 24.31 -17.15 8.28
CA PHE A 363 24.54 -15.70 8.29
C PHE A 363 25.61 -15.36 7.25
N HIS A 364 25.25 -14.61 6.22
CA HIS A 364 26.17 -14.21 5.16
C HIS A 364 25.76 -12.85 4.58
N ASN A 365 26.74 -12.00 4.22
CA ASN A 365 26.51 -10.65 3.69
C ASN A 365 25.58 -9.80 4.57
N ASN A 366 25.71 -9.90 5.89
CA ASN A 366 24.85 -9.22 6.85
C ASN A 366 23.37 -9.68 6.80
N ILE A 367 23.10 -10.84 6.18
CA ILE A 367 21.75 -11.42 6.08
C ILE A 367 21.73 -12.70 6.89
N PHE A 368 20.87 -12.73 7.90
CA PHE A 368 20.50 -13.95 8.62
C PHE A 368 19.33 -14.63 7.90
N GLN A 369 19.58 -15.84 7.40
CA GLN A 369 18.59 -16.65 6.70
C GLN A 369 18.24 -17.86 7.55
N LEU A 370 16.99 -17.91 8.00
CA LEU A 370 16.43 -19.04 8.75
C LEU A 370 15.20 -19.56 8.02
N TRP A 371 15.35 -20.62 7.25
CA TRP A 371 14.29 -21.26 6.48
C TRP A 371 14.07 -22.67 7.01
N PHE A 372 12.81 -23.00 7.24
CA PHE A 372 12.44 -24.34 7.68
C PHE A 372 11.01 -24.67 7.25
N HIS A 373 10.77 -25.97 7.08
CA HIS A 373 9.44 -26.53 6.92
C HIS A 373 9.10 -27.38 8.14
N PHE A 374 7.81 -27.54 8.41
CA PHE A 374 7.35 -28.45 9.44
C PHE A 374 7.39 -29.90 8.94
N LYS A 375 7.72 -30.83 9.84
CA LYS A 375 7.63 -32.25 9.52
C LYS A 375 6.18 -32.62 9.21
N ARG A 376 6.00 -33.35 8.10
CA ARG A 376 4.71 -33.96 7.77
C ARG A 376 4.47 -35.16 8.69
N LEU A 377 3.42 -35.09 9.50
CA LEU A 377 2.99 -36.22 10.31
C LEU A 377 2.36 -37.26 9.37
N ARG A 378 3.03 -38.40 9.20
CA ARG A 378 2.45 -39.55 8.50
C ARG A 378 1.70 -40.39 9.52
N TYR A 379 0.38 -40.41 9.42
CA TYR A 379 -0.41 -41.38 10.17
C TYR A 379 -0.07 -42.79 9.66
N ARG A 380 0.52 -43.62 10.52
CA ARG A 380 0.75 -45.03 10.26
C ARG A 380 -0.37 -45.79 10.95
N ARG A 381 -1.15 -46.53 10.14
CA ARG A 381 -2.34 -47.25 10.58
C ARG A 381 -1.97 -48.54 11.32
#